data_AF-A0A661FDJ8-F1
#
_entry.id   AF-A0A661FDJ8-F1
#
_cell.length_a   1.000
_cell.length_b   1.000
_cell.length_c   1.000
_cell.angle_alpha   90.00
_cell.angle_beta   90.00
_cell.angle_gamma   90.00
#
_symmetry.space_group_name_H-M   'P 1'
#
loop_
_entity.id
_entity.type
_entity.pdbx_description
1 polymer ?
#
loop_
_entity_poly.entity_id
_entity_poly.type
_entity_poly.pdbx_seq_one_letter_code
_entity_poly.pdbx_strand_id
1 'polypeptide(L)'
;CSAFIGISCALNIAETASSAAVAAGASVLVMLLFRCLHPPATATALAPVMAGESITSLGYSFMLVPVGINVGLMLILSIIINRWVLNRDYPNALSKVVAKNQRPDETASLNNNHKIGITTEDIELALKNSNSFVDITATELSQLLSSAEMNTFKRIREDICCADIMVRKVISVEYGTEVEDAWKLIQTKKLKAMPVVDSANRVIGILTWHDFFKYINLNAYDSLQDQFRRFIRRTAKIETNKPEAVGHIMTPYVVTLPETTHIVELIPLMSLQGHRQIPIINEEHRLVGMVYQANLVAALYNQELAKAL
;
A
#
# COMPACT_ATOMS: atom_id res chain seq x y z
N CYS A 1 -18.26 -20.96 -34.32
CA CYS A 1 -17.05 -21.09 -35.17
C CYS A 1 -16.84 -22.52 -35.66
N SER A 2 -16.75 -23.50 -34.77
CA SER A 2 -16.46 -24.91 -35.14
C SER A 2 -17.47 -25.57 -36.08
N ALA A 3 -18.78 -25.36 -35.86
CA ALA A 3 -19.83 -25.87 -36.74
C ALA A 3 -19.70 -25.31 -38.18
N PHE A 4 -19.31 -24.04 -38.32
CA PHE A 4 -19.13 -23.38 -39.62
C PHE A 4 -17.93 -23.96 -40.39
N ILE A 5 -16.82 -24.21 -39.69
CA ILE A 5 -15.61 -24.84 -40.25
C ILE A 5 -15.91 -26.28 -40.67
N GLY A 6 -16.65 -27.03 -39.85
CA GLY A 6 -17.08 -28.39 -40.16
C GLY A 6 -17.92 -28.51 -41.43
N ILE A 7 -18.95 -27.67 -41.57
CA ILE A 7 -19.81 -27.64 -42.77
C ILE A 7 -19.01 -27.22 -44.01
N SER A 8 -18.12 -26.23 -43.88
CA SER A 8 -17.31 -25.74 -45.01
C SER A 8 -16.33 -26.81 -45.51
N CYS A 9 -15.76 -27.63 -44.62
CA CYS A 9 -14.90 -28.75 -44.99
C CYS A 9 -15.71 -29.92 -45.60
N ALA A 10 -16.92 -30.17 -45.08
CA ALA A 10 -17.80 -31.24 -45.59
C ALA A 10 -18.27 -30.98 -47.04
N LEU A 11 -18.41 -29.72 -47.45
CA LEU A 11 -18.83 -29.35 -48.80
C LEU A 11 -17.69 -29.29 -49.83
N ASN A 12 -16.45 -29.05 -49.40
CA ASN A 12 -15.32 -28.77 -50.30
C ASN A 12 -14.38 -29.96 -50.51
N ILE A 13 -14.52 -31.04 -49.73
CA ILE A 13 -13.62 -32.20 -49.76
C ILE A 13 -14.47 -33.47 -49.91
N ALA A 14 -14.28 -34.20 -51.01
CA ALA A 14 -15.09 -35.38 -51.36
C ALA A 14 -14.78 -36.62 -50.48
N GLU A 15 -13.58 -36.69 -49.90
CA GLU A 15 -13.16 -37.81 -49.06
C GLU A 15 -13.39 -37.49 -47.57
N THR A 16 -14.16 -38.33 -46.89
CA THR A 16 -14.63 -38.11 -45.52
C THR A 16 -13.50 -38.10 -44.50
N ALA A 17 -12.46 -38.93 -44.69
CA ALA A 17 -11.32 -39.03 -43.78
C ALA A 17 -10.46 -37.75 -43.77
N SER A 18 -10.15 -37.20 -44.95
CA SER A 18 -9.38 -35.97 -45.08
C SER A 18 -10.19 -34.74 -44.67
N SER A 19 -11.49 -34.71 -44.99
CA SER A 19 -12.41 -33.66 -44.52
C SER A 19 -12.50 -33.59 -43.00
N ALA A 20 -12.58 -34.73 -42.31
CA ALA A 20 -12.66 -34.79 -40.85
C ALA A 20 -11.39 -34.29 -40.17
N ALA A 21 -10.22 -34.68 -40.67
CA ALA A 21 -8.93 -34.24 -40.14
C ALA A 21 -8.74 -32.72 -40.27
N VAL A 22 -9.08 -32.16 -41.44
CA VAL A 22 -8.99 -30.72 -41.69
C VAL A 22 -10.01 -29.94 -40.85
N ALA A 23 -11.25 -30.42 -40.74
CA ALA A 23 -12.29 -29.79 -39.92
C ALA A 23 -11.89 -29.73 -38.43
N ALA A 24 -11.38 -30.82 -37.88
CA ALA A 24 -10.93 -30.88 -36.49
C ALA A 24 -9.73 -29.95 -36.25
N GLY A 25 -8.70 -30.04 -37.11
CA GLY A 25 -7.48 -29.22 -36.99
C GLY A 25 -7.77 -27.72 -37.11
N ALA A 26 -8.53 -27.31 -38.13
CA ALA A 26 -8.90 -25.91 -38.34
C ALA A 26 -9.79 -25.37 -37.20
N SER A 27 -10.72 -26.18 -36.69
CA SER A 27 -11.56 -25.81 -35.56
C SER A 27 -10.74 -25.54 -34.29
N VAL A 28 -9.77 -26.40 -33.97
CA VAL A 28 -8.89 -26.23 -32.81
C VAL A 28 -7.97 -25.01 -32.99
N LEU A 29 -7.41 -24.81 -34.19
CA LEU A 29 -6.54 -23.67 -34.47
C LEU A 29 -7.29 -22.33 -34.29
N VAL A 30 -8.52 -22.24 -34.79
CA VAL A 30 -9.35 -21.05 -34.62
C VAL A 30 -9.71 -20.83 -33.14
N MET A 31 -10.01 -21.87 -32.38
CA MET A 31 -10.24 -21.76 -30.93
C MET A 31 -9.03 -21.22 -30.16
N LEU A 32 -7.84 -21.72 -30.48
CA LEU A 32 -6.60 -21.25 -29.85
C LEU A 32 -6.32 -19.79 -30.19
N LEU A 33 -6.58 -19.38 -31.43
CA LEU A 33 -6.42 -17.99 -31.88
C LEU A 33 -7.36 -17.04 -31.12
N PHE A 34 -8.59 -17.47 -30.84
CA PHE A 34 -9.55 -16.71 -30.04
C PHE A 34 -9.43 -16.94 -28.52
N ARG A 35 -8.45 -17.74 -28.06
CA ARG A 35 -8.26 -18.11 -26.65
C ARG A 35 -9.52 -18.71 -26.00
N CYS A 36 -10.30 -19.48 -26.75
CA CYS A 36 -11.53 -20.12 -26.25
C CYS A 36 -11.54 -21.60 -26.63
N LEU A 37 -11.17 -22.48 -25.71
CA LEU A 37 -11.15 -23.93 -25.93
C LEU A 37 -12.39 -24.56 -25.26
N HIS A 38 -13.33 -25.02 -26.07
CA HIS A 38 -14.55 -25.66 -25.59
C HIS A 38 -14.53 -27.15 -25.99
N PRO A 39 -14.37 -28.08 -25.03
CA PRO A 39 -14.17 -29.50 -25.32
C PRO A 39 -15.15 -30.15 -26.32
N PRO A 40 -16.47 -29.86 -26.30
CA PRO A 40 -17.40 -30.50 -27.25
C PRO A 40 -17.43 -29.85 -28.63
N ALA A 41 -16.74 -28.72 -28.83
CA ALA A 41 -16.84 -27.98 -30.09
C ALA A 41 -16.14 -28.68 -31.27
N THR A 42 -15.12 -29.53 -31.02
CA THR A 42 -14.54 -30.42 -32.04
C THR A 42 -15.55 -31.48 -32.50
N ALA A 43 -16.34 -32.05 -31.59
CA ALA A 43 -17.40 -32.99 -31.94
C ALA A 43 -18.49 -32.32 -32.80
N THR A 44 -18.82 -31.05 -32.50
CA THR A 44 -19.76 -30.26 -33.32
C THR A 44 -19.21 -29.95 -34.72
N ALA A 45 -17.88 -29.86 -34.90
CA ALA A 45 -17.25 -29.70 -36.22
C ALA A 45 -17.22 -31.01 -37.03
N LEU A 46 -17.13 -32.16 -36.36
CA LEU A 46 -17.09 -33.48 -37.00
C LEU A 46 -18.48 -34.01 -37.39
N ALA A 47 -19.53 -33.61 -36.66
CA ALA A 47 -20.89 -34.08 -36.90
C ALA A 47 -21.38 -33.87 -38.36
N PRO A 48 -21.19 -32.70 -39.01
CA PRO A 48 -21.55 -32.51 -40.42
C PRO A 48 -20.76 -33.41 -41.38
N VAL A 49 -19.49 -33.68 -41.08
CA VAL A 49 -18.59 -34.48 -41.94
C VAL A 49 -18.94 -35.96 -41.87
N MET A 50 -19.32 -36.47 -40.69
CA MET A 50 -19.67 -37.88 -40.49
C MET A 50 -21.08 -38.23 -40.97
N ALA A 51 -21.98 -37.25 -41.07
CA ALA A 51 -23.39 -37.51 -41.30
C ALA A 51 -23.81 -37.66 -42.78
N GLY A 52 -22.86 -37.57 -43.71
CA GLY A 52 -23.05 -37.91 -45.14
C GLY A 52 -24.03 -37.00 -45.91
N GLU A 53 -24.46 -37.45 -47.09
CA GLU A 53 -25.29 -36.67 -48.04
C GLU A 53 -26.66 -36.23 -47.48
N SER A 54 -27.14 -36.91 -46.44
CA SER A 54 -28.40 -36.63 -45.77
C SER A 54 -28.43 -35.24 -45.10
N ILE A 55 -27.27 -34.68 -44.74
CA ILE A 55 -27.14 -33.41 -44.02
C ILE A 55 -26.42 -32.32 -44.83
N THR A 56 -25.67 -32.68 -45.88
CA THR A 56 -25.06 -31.70 -46.80
C THR A 56 -26.10 -30.95 -47.64
N SER A 57 -27.27 -31.54 -47.90
CA SER A 57 -28.39 -30.90 -48.60
C SER A 57 -29.07 -29.79 -47.79
N LEU A 58 -28.94 -29.78 -46.45
CA LEU A 58 -29.41 -28.70 -45.59
C LEU A 58 -28.42 -27.52 -45.52
N GLY A 59 -27.20 -27.69 -46.03
CA GLY A 59 -26.16 -26.67 -46.08
C GLY A 59 -25.94 -25.97 -44.73
N TYR A 60 -25.92 -24.63 -44.74
CA TYR A 60 -25.75 -23.82 -43.53
C TYR A 60 -26.97 -23.84 -42.58
N SER A 61 -28.11 -24.42 -42.96
CA SER A 61 -29.28 -24.53 -42.08
C SER A 61 -29.02 -25.47 -40.88
N PHE A 62 -28.08 -26.41 -41.02
CA PHE A 62 -27.60 -27.25 -39.91
C PHE A 62 -26.86 -26.44 -38.83
N MET A 63 -26.32 -25.26 -39.15
CA MET A 63 -25.70 -24.40 -38.15
C MET A 63 -26.74 -23.68 -37.28
N LEU A 64 -27.83 -23.23 -37.87
CA LEU A 64 -28.85 -22.42 -37.19
C LEU A 64 -29.80 -23.26 -36.34
N VAL A 65 -30.21 -24.43 -36.84
CA VAL A 65 -31.28 -25.21 -36.21
C VAL A 65 -30.75 -26.03 -35.03
N PRO A 66 -29.95 -27.10 -35.19
CA PRO A 66 -29.55 -27.93 -34.04
C PRO A 66 -28.57 -27.23 -33.08
N VAL A 67 -27.59 -26.48 -33.56
CA VAL A 67 -26.62 -25.80 -32.68
C VAL A 67 -27.25 -24.56 -32.02
N GLY A 68 -28.01 -23.77 -32.78
CA GLY A 68 -28.71 -22.59 -32.25
C GLY A 68 -29.78 -22.96 -31.21
N ILE A 69 -30.58 -24.01 -31.46
CA ILE A 69 -31.55 -24.51 -30.49
C ILE A 69 -30.86 -25.00 -29.21
N ASN A 70 -29.77 -25.76 -29.33
CA ASN A 70 -29.06 -26.26 -28.14
C ASN A 70 -28.48 -25.13 -27.28
N VAL A 71 -27.85 -24.13 -27.90
CA VAL A 71 -27.34 -22.93 -27.19
C VAL A 71 -28.49 -22.15 -26.56
N GLY A 72 -29.60 -21.95 -27.29
CA GLY A 72 -30.78 -21.29 -26.76
C GLY A 72 -31.39 -22.03 -25.58
N LEU A 73 -31.50 -23.35 -25.65
CA LEU A 73 -32.06 -24.20 -24.60
C LEU A 73 -31.18 -24.19 -23.34
N MET A 74 -29.85 -24.28 -23.50
CA MET A 74 -28.92 -24.14 -22.38
C MET A 74 -28.99 -22.76 -21.75
N LEU A 75 -29.08 -21.70 -22.54
CA LEU A 75 -29.19 -20.32 -22.05
C LEU A 75 -30.49 -20.11 -21.28
N ILE A 76 -31.62 -20.57 -21.84
CA ILE A 76 -32.93 -20.51 -21.18
C ILE A 76 -32.90 -21.30 -19.87
N LEU A 77 -32.34 -22.52 -19.87
CA LEU A 77 -32.25 -23.34 -18.68
C LEU A 77 -31.33 -22.71 -17.62
N SER A 78 -30.19 -22.13 -18.01
CA SER A 78 -29.33 -21.37 -17.11
C SER A 78 -30.04 -20.16 -16.51
N ILE A 79 -30.81 -19.40 -17.30
CA ILE A 79 -31.60 -18.28 -16.79
C ILE A 79 -32.66 -18.78 -15.80
N ILE A 80 -33.39 -19.85 -16.14
CA ILE A 80 -34.44 -20.40 -15.28
C ILE A 80 -33.83 -20.92 -13.98
N ILE A 81 -32.78 -21.73 -14.02
CA ILE A 81 -32.12 -22.25 -12.81
C ILE A 81 -31.59 -21.08 -11.97
N ASN A 82 -30.92 -20.12 -12.58
CA ASN A 82 -30.32 -19.02 -11.85
C ASN A 82 -31.39 -18.10 -11.22
N ARG A 83 -32.48 -17.83 -11.95
CA ARG A 83 -33.57 -16.95 -11.50
C ARG A 83 -34.54 -17.61 -10.53
N TRP A 84 -34.84 -18.89 -10.72
CA TRP A 84 -35.90 -19.60 -9.98
C TRP A 84 -35.38 -20.54 -8.89
N VAL A 85 -34.20 -21.15 -9.08
CA VAL A 85 -33.63 -22.10 -8.12
C VAL A 85 -32.59 -21.44 -7.23
N LEU A 86 -31.67 -20.65 -7.80
CA LEU A 86 -30.61 -19.98 -7.04
C LEU A 86 -30.97 -18.57 -6.57
N ASN A 87 -32.12 -18.03 -7.00
CA ASN A 87 -32.60 -16.67 -6.69
C ASN A 87 -31.49 -15.60 -6.87
N ARG A 88 -30.66 -15.77 -7.90
CA ARG A 88 -29.59 -14.85 -8.26
C ARG A 88 -30.01 -14.04 -9.48
N ASP A 89 -29.70 -12.75 -9.46
CA ASP A 89 -29.91 -11.88 -10.61
C ASP A 89 -28.76 -12.05 -11.62
N TYR A 90 -28.99 -12.80 -12.69
CA TYR A 90 -28.12 -12.78 -13.88
C TYR A 90 -28.76 -11.91 -14.96
N PRO A 91 -28.00 -11.15 -15.75
CA PRO A 91 -26.55 -10.96 -15.70
C PRO A 91 -26.12 -10.00 -14.58
N ASN A 92 -25.05 -10.34 -13.86
CA ASN A 92 -24.38 -9.40 -12.97
C ASN A 92 -23.95 -8.20 -13.82
N ALA A 93 -24.65 -7.08 -13.68
CA ALA A 93 -24.26 -5.82 -14.28
C ALA A 93 -22.86 -5.48 -13.74
N LEU A 94 -21.85 -5.76 -14.56
CA LEU A 94 -20.47 -5.36 -14.35
C LEU A 94 -20.46 -3.90 -13.89
N SER A 95 -19.98 -3.67 -12.67
CA SER A 95 -19.61 -2.36 -12.13
C SER A 95 -20.67 -1.25 -12.22
N LYS A 96 -21.70 -1.29 -11.36
CA LYS A 96 -22.43 -0.07 -10.94
C LYS A 96 -21.96 0.51 -9.59
N VAL A 97 -20.80 0.07 -9.10
CA VAL A 97 -20.25 0.49 -7.79
C VAL A 97 -19.34 1.72 -7.86
N VAL A 98 -18.94 2.20 -9.05
CA VAL A 98 -18.06 3.39 -9.15
C VAL A 98 -18.83 4.72 -9.18
N ALA A 99 -20.17 4.72 -9.15
CA ALA A 99 -20.96 5.95 -9.24
C ALA A 99 -22.07 6.04 -8.19
N LYS A 100 -21.70 6.18 -6.92
CA LYS A 100 -22.56 6.87 -5.94
C LYS A 100 -21.75 7.48 -4.79
N ASN A 101 -21.27 8.70 -5.02
CA ASN A 101 -21.09 9.66 -3.93
C ASN A 101 -22.42 9.79 -3.19
N GLN A 102 -22.47 9.37 -1.93
CA GLN A 102 -23.47 9.80 -0.98
C GLN A 102 -22.89 9.63 0.43
N ARG A 103 -22.53 10.77 1.04
CA ARG A 103 -22.37 10.90 2.49
C ARG A 103 -23.64 10.40 3.18
N PRO A 104 -23.51 9.80 4.36
CA PRO A 104 -24.48 10.13 5.40
C PRO A 104 -23.79 10.43 6.74
N ASP A 105 -24.26 11.51 7.32
CA ASP A 105 -24.06 11.95 8.69
C ASP A 105 -24.67 10.97 9.72
N GLU A 106 -24.01 10.98 10.89
CA GLU A 106 -24.56 10.90 12.25
C GLU A 106 -25.06 9.58 12.88
N THR A 107 -24.25 9.18 13.88
CA THR A 107 -24.61 8.74 15.24
C THR A 107 -25.27 7.38 15.45
N ALA A 108 -24.45 6.41 15.88
CA ALA A 108 -24.80 5.50 16.97
C ALA A 108 -23.53 5.10 17.71
N SER A 109 -23.38 5.66 18.92
CA SER A 109 -22.34 5.34 19.88
C SER A 109 -22.38 3.86 20.26
N LEU A 110 -21.29 3.13 20.04
CA LEU A 110 -20.98 1.94 20.82
C LEU A 110 -19.48 1.94 21.13
N ASN A 111 -19.18 2.27 22.38
CA ASN A 111 -17.97 1.85 23.07
C ASN A 111 -17.78 0.34 22.85
N ASN A 112 -16.68 -0.06 22.22
CA ASN A 112 -16.03 -1.33 22.52
C ASN A 112 -14.57 -1.30 22.07
N ASN A 113 -13.67 -1.40 23.05
CA ASN A 113 -12.28 -1.82 22.86
C ASN A 113 -12.24 -3.25 22.33
N HIS A 114 -12.49 -3.44 21.04
CA HIS A 114 -12.27 -4.72 20.37
C HIS A 114 -11.31 -4.53 19.21
N LYS A 115 -10.29 -5.39 19.19
CA LYS A 115 -9.22 -5.47 18.19
C LYS A 115 -9.81 -5.34 16.78
N ILE A 116 -9.51 -4.25 16.08
CA ILE A 116 -10.06 -3.97 14.75
C ILE A 116 -9.12 -4.61 13.72
N GLY A 117 -9.46 -5.83 13.33
CA GLY A 117 -8.86 -6.53 12.20
C GLY A 117 -9.78 -7.68 11.82
N ILE A 118 -10.13 -7.81 10.54
CA ILE A 118 -10.95 -8.92 10.05
C ILE A 118 -10.13 -10.20 10.23
N THR A 119 -10.58 -11.08 11.12
CA THR A 119 -9.86 -12.33 11.38
C THR A 119 -10.21 -13.36 10.30
N THR A 120 -9.33 -14.34 10.12
CA THR A 120 -9.58 -15.45 9.19
C THR A 120 -10.86 -16.22 9.54
N GLU A 121 -11.20 -16.28 10.83
CA GLU A 121 -12.43 -16.92 11.35
C GLU A 121 -13.68 -16.14 10.91
N ASP A 122 -13.64 -14.80 10.94
CA ASP A 122 -14.73 -13.95 10.44
C ASP A 122 -14.96 -14.15 8.94
N ILE A 123 -13.87 -14.32 8.18
CA ILE A 123 -13.92 -14.58 6.72
C ILE A 123 -14.52 -15.95 6.44
N GLU A 124 -14.15 -16.98 7.20
CA GLU A 124 -14.69 -18.33 7.04
C GLU A 124 -16.20 -18.37 7.32
N LEU A 125 -16.64 -17.70 8.39
CA LEU A 125 -18.06 -17.55 8.71
C LEU A 125 -18.82 -16.77 7.63
N ALA A 126 -18.23 -15.71 7.08
CA ALA A 126 -18.81 -14.93 5.99
C ALA A 126 -18.92 -15.75 4.70
N LEU A 127 -17.92 -16.56 4.37
CA LEU A 127 -17.96 -17.46 3.22
C LEU A 127 -19.01 -18.56 3.40
N LYS A 128 -19.14 -19.13 4.60
CA LYS A 128 -20.14 -20.16 4.90
C LYS A 128 -21.58 -19.64 4.83
N ASN A 129 -21.78 -18.38 5.20
CA ASN A 129 -23.08 -17.71 5.15
C ASN A 129 -23.35 -17.00 3.82
N SER A 130 -22.38 -16.99 2.89
CA SER A 130 -22.54 -16.39 1.58
C SER A 130 -23.36 -17.31 0.67
N ASN A 131 -24.50 -16.83 0.18
CA ASN A 131 -25.29 -17.50 -0.85
C ASN A 131 -24.60 -17.49 -2.24
N SER A 132 -23.35 -17.01 -2.32
CA SER A 132 -22.52 -16.98 -3.52
C SER A 132 -21.41 -18.04 -3.48
N PHE A 133 -21.38 -18.93 -4.46
CA PHE A 133 -20.21 -19.78 -4.75
C PHE A 133 -19.08 -18.86 -5.21
N VAL A 134 -18.12 -18.64 -4.32
CA VAL A 134 -16.87 -17.94 -4.61
C VAL A 134 -15.78 -19.01 -4.62
N ASP A 135 -15.15 -19.22 -5.78
CA ASP A 135 -14.07 -20.20 -5.95
C ASP A 135 -12.75 -19.62 -5.43
N ILE A 136 -12.71 -19.28 -4.14
CA ILE A 136 -11.56 -18.70 -3.43
C ILE A 136 -11.55 -19.24 -2.00
N THR A 137 -10.39 -19.68 -1.52
CA THR A 137 -10.24 -20.12 -0.13
C THR A 137 -10.26 -18.94 0.85
N ALA A 138 -10.64 -19.18 2.12
CA ALA A 138 -10.61 -18.12 3.15
C ALA A 138 -9.21 -17.49 3.29
N THR A 139 -8.17 -18.29 3.13
CA THR A 139 -6.77 -17.84 3.17
C THR A 139 -6.42 -16.94 1.99
N GLU A 140 -6.80 -17.31 0.77
CA GLU A 140 -6.58 -16.47 -0.42
C GLU A 140 -7.35 -15.16 -0.34
N LEU A 141 -8.59 -15.19 0.16
CA LEU A 141 -9.40 -13.98 0.36
C LEU A 141 -8.76 -13.06 1.41
N SER A 142 -8.27 -13.62 2.51
CA SER A 142 -7.52 -12.88 3.52
C SER A 142 -6.25 -12.23 2.95
N GLN A 143 -5.48 -12.97 2.14
CA GLN A 143 -4.29 -12.45 1.46
C GLN A 143 -4.61 -11.34 0.46
N LEU A 144 -5.70 -11.50 -0.31
CA LEU A 144 -6.15 -10.52 -1.28
C LEU A 144 -6.63 -9.24 -0.59
N LEU A 145 -7.39 -9.38 0.50
CA LEU A 145 -7.83 -8.26 1.33
C LEU A 145 -6.63 -7.52 1.94
N SER A 146 -5.69 -8.24 2.54
CA SER A 146 -4.45 -7.67 3.10
C SER A 146 -3.63 -6.93 2.04
N SER A 147 -3.55 -7.47 0.83
CA SER A 147 -2.85 -6.84 -0.30
C SER A 147 -3.57 -5.60 -0.79
N ALA A 148 -4.90 -5.61 -0.84
CA ALA A 148 -5.73 -4.47 -1.22
C ALA A 148 -5.67 -3.35 -0.18
N GLU A 149 -5.67 -3.70 1.11
CA GLU A 149 -5.40 -2.78 2.21
C GLU A 149 -4.03 -2.14 2.04
N MET A 150 -2.96 -2.93 1.84
CA MET A 150 -1.60 -2.40 1.66
C MET A 150 -1.50 -1.44 0.46
N ASN A 151 -2.20 -1.71 -0.64
CA ASN A 151 -2.25 -0.83 -1.80
C ASN A 151 -3.08 0.44 -1.56
N THR A 152 -4.11 0.37 -0.73
CA THR A 152 -4.89 1.53 -0.28
C THR A 152 -4.10 2.37 0.71
N PHE A 153 -3.34 1.73 1.62
CA PHE A 153 -2.37 2.39 2.47
C PHE A 153 -1.31 3.14 1.65
N LYS A 154 -0.76 2.57 0.57
CA LYS A 154 0.19 3.30 -0.30
C LYS A 154 -0.45 4.55 -0.93
N ARG A 155 -1.65 4.42 -1.51
CA ARG A 155 -2.35 5.53 -2.18
C ARG A 155 -2.81 6.66 -1.25
N ILE A 156 -3.14 6.35 0.01
CA ILE A 156 -3.62 7.34 0.99
C ILE A 156 -2.46 7.94 1.83
N ARG A 157 -1.29 7.29 1.85
CA ARG A 157 -0.09 7.77 2.59
C ARG A 157 0.73 8.83 1.84
N GLU A 158 0.34 9.18 0.62
CA GLU A 158 1.07 10.12 -0.26
C GLU A 158 0.76 11.61 0.01
N ASP A 159 -0.21 11.97 0.86
CA ASP A 159 -0.61 13.39 1.01
C ASP A 159 -0.01 14.14 2.20
N ILE A 160 0.72 13.47 3.11
CA ILE A 160 1.33 14.14 4.27
C ILE A 160 2.84 14.22 4.08
N CYS A 161 3.33 15.44 4.05
CA CYS A 161 4.74 15.77 3.93
C CYS A 161 5.34 16.10 5.31
N CYS A 162 6.67 16.07 5.39
CA CYS A 162 7.41 16.54 6.56
C CYS A 162 6.96 17.95 6.99
N ALA A 163 6.61 18.81 6.04
CA ALA A 163 6.13 20.16 6.28
C ALA A 163 4.86 20.25 7.16
N ASP A 164 4.01 19.22 7.13
CA ASP A 164 2.72 19.21 7.85
C ASP A 164 2.87 18.80 9.32
N ILE A 165 3.88 17.98 9.60
CA ILE A 165 4.09 17.40 10.94
C ILE A 165 5.28 18.03 11.67
N MET A 166 6.12 18.80 10.97
CA MET A 166 7.31 19.41 11.55
C MET A 166 6.99 20.54 12.53
N VAL A 167 7.83 20.64 13.56
CA VAL A 167 7.87 21.82 14.43
C VAL A 167 8.70 22.89 13.73
N ARG A 168 8.07 23.99 13.31
CA ARG A 168 8.74 25.09 12.56
C ARG A 168 9.65 25.95 13.44
N LYS A 169 9.25 26.18 14.70
CA LYS A 169 10.01 27.04 15.62
C LYS A 169 11.03 26.23 16.41
N VAL A 170 12.09 25.81 15.74
CA VAL A 170 13.20 25.05 16.35
C VAL A 170 14.25 26.03 16.87
N ILE A 171 14.74 25.78 18.09
CA ILE A 171 15.85 26.54 18.66
C ILE A 171 17.13 25.86 18.17
N SER A 172 17.93 26.57 17.37
CA SER A 172 19.24 26.15 16.89
C SER A 172 20.36 26.93 17.59
N VAL A 173 21.59 26.41 17.50
CA VAL A 173 22.81 27.07 17.98
C VAL A 173 23.85 27.08 16.86
N GLU A 174 24.76 28.03 16.90
CA GLU A 174 25.86 28.11 15.95
C GLU A 174 27.05 27.28 16.42
N TYR A 175 27.95 26.93 15.49
CA TYR A 175 29.17 26.20 15.81
C TYR A 175 29.98 26.85 16.95
N GLY A 176 30.06 28.18 16.94
CA GLY A 176 30.84 28.98 17.90
C GLY A 176 30.10 29.30 19.21
N THR A 177 28.85 28.88 19.38
CA THR A 177 28.12 29.11 20.64
C THR A 177 28.83 28.39 21.80
N GLU A 178 28.91 29.04 22.95
CA GLU A 178 29.49 28.42 24.15
C GLU A 178 28.66 27.21 24.60
N VAL A 179 29.34 26.15 25.02
CA VAL A 179 28.69 24.91 25.49
C VAL A 179 27.75 25.18 26.67
N GLU A 180 28.10 26.11 27.56
CA GLU A 180 27.29 26.49 28.71
C GLU A 180 25.96 27.13 28.30
N ASP A 181 25.97 28.01 27.31
CA ASP A 181 24.77 28.68 26.83
C ASP A 181 23.86 27.71 26.10
N ALA A 182 24.42 26.80 25.31
CA ALA A 182 23.67 25.71 24.70
C ALA A 182 23.02 24.80 25.76
N TRP A 183 23.75 24.47 26.84
CA TRP A 183 23.22 23.68 27.95
C TRP A 183 22.06 24.38 28.67
N LYS A 184 22.22 25.68 28.98
CA LYS A 184 21.16 26.51 29.56
C LYS A 184 19.92 26.50 28.67
N LEU A 185 20.08 26.63 27.35
CA LEU A 185 18.96 26.60 26.41
C LEU A 185 18.21 25.27 26.47
N ILE A 186 18.94 24.16 26.40
CA ILE A 186 18.35 22.81 26.44
C ILE A 186 17.62 22.57 27.77
N GLN A 187 18.20 22.93 28.92
CA GLN A 187 17.57 22.77 30.23
C GLN A 187 16.34 23.67 30.40
N THR A 188 16.47 24.97 30.10
CA THR A 188 15.40 25.95 30.27
C THR A 188 14.20 25.65 29.38
N LYS A 189 14.47 25.21 28.14
CA LYS A 189 13.44 24.93 27.14
C LYS A 189 13.03 23.45 27.09
N LYS A 190 13.60 22.60 27.96
CA LYS A 190 13.37 21.14 28.04
C LYS A 190 13.49 20.43 26.68
N LEU A 191 14.42 20.87 25.85
CA LEU A 191 14.63 20.32 24.51
C LEU A 191 15.38 19.00 24.62
N LYS A 192 15.06 17.99 23.79
CA LYS A 192 15.84 16.74 23.77
C LYS A 192 17.10 16.84 22.92
N ALA A 193 17.07 17.71 21.92
CA ALA A 193 18.16 18.00 21.03
C ALA A 193 17.99 19.36 20.35
N MET A 194 19.10 19.88 19.84
CA MET A 194 19.19 21.12 19.10
C MET A 194 20.05 20.93 17.86
N PRO A 195 19.59 21.37 16.67
CA PRO A 195 20.42 21.39 15.48
C PRO A 195 21.50 22.47 15.63
N VAL A 196 22.71 22.13 15.19
CA VAL A 196 23.82 23.07 15.07
C VAL A 196 23.86 23.56 13.63
N VAL A 197 23.87 24.88 13.45
CA VAL A 197 23.83 25.52 12.15
C VAL A 197 25.09 26.33 11.87
N ASP A 198 25.38 26.55 10.58
CA ASP A 198 26.39 27.51 10.12
C ASP A 198 25.82 28.94 10.03
N SER A 199 26.66 29.90 9.63
CA SER A 199 26.26 31.30 9.42
C SER A 199 25.22 31.50 8.30
N ALA A 200 25.06 30.52 7.40
CA ALA A 200 24.05 30.51 6.35
C ALA A 200 22.76 29.77 6.76
N ASN A 201 22.63 29.39 8.04
CA ASN A 201 21.55 28.62 8.64
C ASN A 201 21.38 27.19 8.05
N ARG A 202 22.47 26.58 7.59
CA ARG A 202 22.53 25.19 7.14
C ARG A 202 22.87 24.28 8.29
N VAL A 203 22.24 23.10 8.33
CA VAL A 203 22.47 22.13 9.42
C VAL A 203 23.82 21.44 9.22
N ILE A 204 24.74 21.63 10.17
CA ILE A 204 26.08 21.02 10.16
C ILE A 204 26.24 19.90 11.19
N GLY A 205 25.34 19.85 12.19
CA GLY A 205 25.38 18.83 13.23
C GLY A 205 24.14 18.84 14.10
N ILE A 206 24.12 17.94 15.07
CA ILE A 206 23.08 17.89 16.10
C ILE A 206 23.72 17.75 17.48
N LEU A 207 23.11 18.41 18.45
CA LEU A 207 23.52 18.40 19.83
C LEU A 207 22.39 17.83 20.70
N THR A 208 22.66 16.76 21.43
CA THR A 208 21.70 16.07 22.30
C THR A 208 22.21 16.07 23.75
N TRP A 209 21.33 15.81 24.72
CA TRP A 209 21.76 15.65 26.12
C TRP A 209 22.89 14.61 26.29
N HIS A 210 22.86 13.52 25.52
CA HIS A 210 23.88 12.45 25.60
C HIS A 210 25.26 12.96 25.20
N ASP A 211 25.32 13.91 24.27
CA ASP A 211 26.57 14.51 23.83
C ASP A 211 27.23 15.29 24.97
N PHE A 212 26.46 16.03 25.77
CA PHE A 212 27.01 16.70 26.97
C PHE A 212 27.54 15.68 28.00
N PHE A 213 26.80 14.59 28.24
CA PHE A 213 27.23 13.56 29.20
C PHE A 213 28.52 12.84 28.79
N LYS A 214 28.83 12.76 27.49
CA LYS A 214 30.07 12.13 27.03
C LYS A 214 31.33 12.89 27.46
N TYR A 215 31.22 14.21 27.67
CA TYR A 215 32.35 15.07 28.05
C TYR A 215 32.36 15.46 29.53
N ILE A 216 31.26 15.23 30.26
CA ILE A 216 31.20 15.41 31.71
C ILE A 216 31.66 14.09 32.36
N ASN A 217 32.87 14.08 32.94
CA ASN A 217 33.36 12.95 33.73
C ASN A 217 32.35 12.60 34.83
N LEU A 218 31.62 11.50 34.65
CA LEU A 218 30.63 10.96 35.60
C LEU A 218 31.33 10.44 36.86
N ASN A 219 31.70 11.33 37.78
CA ASN A 219 31.80 10.97 39.19
C ASN A 219 30.44 11.22 39.83
N ALA A 220 29.71 10.12 39.97
CA ALA A 220 28.44 10.01 40.67
C ALA A 220 28.51 10.62 42.08
N TYR A 221 27.40 11.24 42.50
CA TYR A 221 27.07 11.76 43.86
C TYR A 221 27.14 13.27 44.16
N ASP A 222 27.39 14.16 43.19
CA ASP A 222 27.09 15.59 43.36
C ASP A 222 25.92 16.01 42.46
N SER A 223 25.06 16.90 42.94
CA SER A 223 23.93 17.42 42.17
C SER A 223 24.41 18.02 40.83
N LEU A 224 23.67 17.78 39.74
CA LEU A 224 24.00 18.26 38.38
C LEU A 224 24.26 19.78 38.32
N GLN A 225 23.68 20.54 39.24
CA GLN A 225 23.85 21.99 39.34
C GLN A 225 25.14 22.39 40.07
N ASP A 226 25.63 21.58 41.02
CA ASP A 226 26.80 21.93 41.83
C ASP A 226 28.12 21.63 41.12
N GLN A 227 28.22 20.57 40.32
CA GLN A 227 29.42 20.32 39.49
C GLN A 227 29.50 21.25 38.28
N PHE A 228 28.38 21.60 37.64
CA PHE A 228 28.37 22.62 36.59
C PHE A 228 28.70 24.01 37.15
N ARG A 229 28.28 24.33 38.38
CA ARG A 229 28.76 25.53 39.11
C ARG A 229 30.28 25.53 39.36
N ARG A 230 30.91 24.35 39.55
CA ARG A 230 32.39 24.26 39.61
C ARG A 230 33.06 24.50 38.26
N PHE A 231 32.36 24.25 37.15
CA PHE A 231 32.80 24.66 35.81
C PHE A 231 32.71 26.19 35.60
N ILE A 232 31.68 26.83 36.19
CA ILE A 232 31.40 28.27 36.11
C ILE A 232 32.41 29.14 36.91
N ARG A 233 33.04 28.60 37.96
CA ARG A 233 34.16 29.33 38.61
C ARG A 233 35.37 29.28 37.67
N ARG A 234 35.71 30.43 37.09
CA ARG A 234 37.03 30.73 36.50
C ARG A 234 38.12 30.36 37.51
N THR A 235 38.55 29.11 37.50
CA THR A 235 39.83 28.73 38.07
C THR A 235 40.85 29.13 37.01
N ALA A 236 41.82 29.97 37.38
CA ALA A 236 42.90 30.50 36.53
C ALA A 236 43.87 29.43 36.01
N LYS A 237 43.41 28.19 35.84
CA LYS A 237 44.18 27.05 35.39
C LYS A 237 43.65 26.62 34.03
N ILE A 238 44.40 26.99 33.00
CA ILE A 238 44.23 26.56 31.63
C ILE A 238 44.41 25.04 31.61
N GLU A 239 43.30 24.30 31.65
CA GLU A 239 43.30 22.89 31.27
C GLU A 239 42.81 22.81 29.83
N THR A 240 43.70 22.41 28.93
CA THR A 240 43.63 22.43 27.46
C THR A 240 42.54 21.54 26.85
N ASN A 241 41.63 21.00 27.66
CA ASN A 241 40.72 19.92 27.27
C ASN A 241 39.24 20.23 27.57
N LYS A 242 38.90 21.47 27.91
CA LYS A 242 37.51 21.88 28.07
C LYS A 242 36.94 22.27 26.70
N PRO A 243 35.87 21.63 26.23
CA PRO A 243 35.19 22.08 25.02
C PRO A 243 34.52 23.43 25.31
N GLU A 244 35.06 24.51 24.73
CA GLU A 244 34.50 25.86 24.89
C GLU A 244 33.30 26.08 23.96
N ALA A 245 33.37 25.53 22.74
CA ALA A 245 32.35 25.70 21.71
C ALA A 245 31.54 24.42 21.45
N VAL A 246 30.25 24.59 21.14
CA VAL A 246 29.30 23.53 20.77
C VAL A 246 29.84 22.63 19.67
N GLY A 247 30.55 23.20 18.70
CA GLY A 247 31.16 22.45 17.60
C GLY A 247 32.06 21.29 18.01
N HIS A 248 32.67 21.33 19.21
CA HIS A 248 33.56 20.27 19.70
C HIS A 248 32.82 19.07 20.31
N ILE A 249 31.55 19.24 20.68
CA ILE A 249 30.75 18.22 21.34
C ILE A 249 29.56 17.75 20.50
N MET A 250 29.23 18.45 19.40
CA MET A 250 28.15 18.05 18.51
C MET A 250 28.43 16.71 17.83
N THR A 251 27.38 15.96 17.50
CA THR A 251 27.49 14.84 16.58
C THR A 251 27.50 15.38 15.13
N PRO A 252 28.61 15.19 14.38
CA PRO A 252 28.70 15.62 12.99
C PRO A 252 27.91 14.69 12.07
N TYR A 253 27.55 15.16 10.86
CA TYR A 253 26.84 14.40 9.83
C TYR A 253 25.46 13.89 10.27
N VAL A 254 24.55 14.82 10.55
CA VAL A 254 23.16 14.50 10.87
C VAL A 254 22.35 14.21 9.59
N VAL A 255 21.54 13.15 9.63
CA VAL A 255 20.56 12.86 8.57
C VAL A 255 19.51 13.97 8.55
N THR A 256 19.32 14.61 7.40
CA THR A 256 18.31 15.65 7.18
C THR A 256 17.39 15.24 6.05
N LEU A 257 16.16 15.75 6.06
CA LEU A 257 15.17 15.50 5.01
C LEU A 257 14.59 16.83 4.48
N PRO A 258 14.26 16.91 3.18
CA PRO A 258 13.46 17.99 2.62
C PRO A 258 12.07 18.13 3.28
N GLU A 259 11.51 19.34 3.26
CA GLU A 259 10.15 19.59 3.75
C GLU A 259 9.05 18.94 2.88
N THR A 260 9.37 18.67 1.62
CA THR A 260 8.50 18.00 0.63
C THR A 260 8.52 16.48 0.74
N THR A 261 9.43 15.90 1.53
CA THR A 261 9.53 14.45 1.70
C THR A 261 8.31 13.90 2.43
N HIS A 262 7.81 12.74 1.98
CA HIS A 262 6.65 12.09 2.59
C HIS A 262 6.98 11.44 3.93
N ILE A 263 5.98 11.41 4.83
CA ILE A 263 6.11 10.75 6.13
C ILE A 263 6.44 9.25 6.04
N VAL A 264 6.20 8.62 4.89
CA VAL A 264 6.55 7.22 4.60
C VAL A 264 8.06 6.99 4.72
N GLU A 265 8.87 7.94 4.25
CA GLU A 265 10.33 7.85 4.29
C GLU A 265 10.87 8.10 5.71
N LEU A 266 10.14 8.81 6.57
CA LEU A 266 10.50 9.02 7.98
C LEU A 266 10.40 7.73 8.81
N ILE A 267 9.44 6.85 8.52
CA ILE A 267 9.20 5.63 9.30
C ILE A 267 10.44 4.73 9.43
N PRO A 268 11.12 4.31 8.34
CA PRO A 268 12.30 3.46 8.46
C PRO A 268 13.47 4.18 9.18
N LEU A 269 13.63 5.49 8.96
CA LEU A 269 14.69 6.27 9.63
C LEU A 269 14.48 6.30 11.15
N MET A 270 13.22 6.42 11.60
CA MET A 270 12.90 6.47 13.03
C MET A 270 12.76 5.10 13.69
N SER A 271 12.22 4.12 12.98
CA SER A 271 11.93 2.78 13.52
C SER A 271 13.11 1.81 13.43
N LEU A 272 13.85 1.83 12.31
CA LEU A 272 14.92 0.86 12.06
C LEU A 272 16.29 1.44 12.39
N GLN A 273 16.53 2.70 12.00
CA GLN A 273 17.82 3.37 12.24
C GLN A 273 17.88 4.09 13.59
N GLY A 274 16.76 4.14 14.33
CA GLY A 274 16.71 4.66 15.70
C GLY A 274 16.85 6.19 15.81
N HIS A 275 16.70 6.93 14.72
CA HIS A 275 16.73 8.39 14.74
C HIS A 275 15.48 8.94 15.43
N ARG A 276 15.64 9.54 16.62
CA ARG A 276 14.50 10.08 17.40
C ARG A 276 14.01 11.44 16.92
N GLN A 277 14.88 12.18 16.26
CA GLN A 277 14.54 13.46 15.64
C GLN A 277 15.36 13.67 14.38
N ILE A 278 14.76 14.35 13.40
CA ILE A 278 15.35 14.62 12.10
C ILE A 278 15.14 16.11 11.78
N PRO A 279 16.22 16.88 11.54
CA PRO A 279 16.10 18.24 11.04
C PRO A 279 15.55 18.26 9.61
N ILE A 280 14.62 19.17 9.36
CA ILE A 280 13.99 19.37 8.06
C ILE A 280 14.58 20.61 7.40
N ILE A 281 14.95 20.47 6.14
CA ILE A 281 15.57 21.52 5.34
C ILE A 281 14.70 21.95 4.15
N ASN A 282 14.87 23.18 3.70
CA ASN A 282 14.29 23.65 2.44
C ASN A 282 15.21 23.29 1.24
N GLU A 283 14.76 23.68 0.04
CA GLU A 283 15.52 23.55 -1.22
C GLU A 283 16.90 24.24 -1.20
N GLU A 284 17.10 25.25 -0.33
CA GLU A 284 18.38 25.96 -0.17
C GLU A 284 19.32 25.30 0.86
N HIS A 285 18.96 24.10 1.37
CA HIS A 285 19.62 23.40 2.48
C HIS A 285 19.64 24.14 3.82
N ARG A 286 18.69 25.06 4.03
CA ARG A 286 18.53 25.80 5.30
C ARG A 286 17.55 25.08 6.22
N LEU A 287 17.80 25.15 7.52
CA LEU A 287 16.92 24.58 8.54
C LEU A 287 15.57 25.31 8.55
N VAL A 288 14.47 24.59 8.32
CA VAL A 288 13.09 25.10 8.39
C VAL A 288 12.27 24.49 9.51
N GLY A 289 12.66 23.32 10.01
CA GLY A 289 11.95 22.66 11.09
C GLY A 289 12.65 21.42 11.61
N MET A 290 12.00 20.74 12.54
CA MET A 290 12.45 19.46 13.07
C MET A 290 11.23 18.55 13.27
N VAL A 291 11.37 17.30 12.87
CA VAL A 291 10.36 16.25 13.10
C VAL A 291 10.87 15.36 14.23
N TYR A 292 10.02 15.15 15.24
CA TYR A 292 10.28 14.22 16.33
C TYR A 292 9.43 12.96 16.17
N GLN A 293 9.88 11.84 16.73
CA GLN A 293 9.14 10.59 16.73
C GLN A 293 7.71 10.75 17.29
N ALA A 294 7.53 11.61 18.30
CA ALA A 294 6.20 11.90 18.85
C ALA A 294 5.27 12.57 17.83
N ASN A 295 5.79 13.46 16.97
CA ASN A 295 5.02 14.09 15.91
C ASN A 295 4.61 13.08 14.84
N LEU A 296 5.51 12.15 14.48
CA LEU A 296 5.18 11.07 13.54
C LEU A 296 4.08 10.17 14.11
N VAL A 297 4.18 9.76 15.38
CA VAL A 297 3.15 8.94 16.04
C VAL A 297 1.82 9.70 16.13
N ALA A 298 1.84 10.99 16.49
CA ALA A 298 0.64 11.81 16.56
C ALA A 298 0.01 12.01 15.18
N ALA A 299 0.80 12.17 14.12
CA ALA A 299 0.30 12.29 12.76
C ALA A 299 -0.37 11.00 12.27
N LEU A 300 0.22 9.83 12.60
CA LEU A 300 -0.38 8.52 12.30
C LEU A 300 -1.70 8.34 13.06
N TYR A 301 -1.73 8.67 14.35
CA TYR A 301 -2.93 8.54 15.20
C TYR A 301 -4.05 9.52 14.81
N ASN A 302 -3.71 10.77 14.51
CA ASN A 302 -4.69 11.76 14.07
C ASN A 302 -5.29 11.43 12.69
N GLN A 303 -4.57 10.68 11.85
CA GLN A 303 -5.10 10.17 10.58
C GLN A 303 -6.12 9.03 10.81
N GLU A 304 -5.94 8.23 11.86
CA GLU A 304 -6.96 7.26 12.29
C GLU A 304 -8.19 7.98 12.84
N LEU A 305 -8.01 9.05 13.63
CA LEU A 305 -9.11 9.88 14.13
C LEU A 305 -9.84 10.66 13.03
N ALA A 306 -9.13 11.22 12.04
CA ALA A 306 -9.73 11.91 10.91
C ALA A 306 -10.44 10.97 9.93
N LYS A 307 -10.20 9.66 10.03
CA LYS A 307 -10.99 8.60 9.36
C LYS A 307 -12.11 8.05 10.25
N ALA A 308 -12.06 8.30 11.56
CA ALA A 308 -13.07 7.88 12.54
C ALA A 308 -14.13 8.97 12.82
N LEU A 309 -13.93 10.18 12.30
CA LEU A 309 -14.90 11.29 12.23
C LEU A 309 -15.50 11.36 10.82
#